data_AF-A0A318K5B2-F1
#
_entry.id   AF-A0A318K5B2-F1
#
_cell.length_a   1.000
_cell.length_b   1.000
_cell.length_c   1.000
_cell.angle_alpha   90.00
_cell.angle_beta   90.00
_cell.angle_gamma   90.00
#
_symmetry.space_group_name_H-M   'P 1'
#
loop_
_entity.id
_entity.type
_entity.pdbx_description
1 polymer ?
#
loop_
_entity_poly.entity_id
_entity_poly.type
_entity_poly.pdbx_seq_one_letter_code
_entity_poly.pdbx_strand_id
1 'polypeptide(L)'
;MNINTHTYSPVGPRSGRSVHRGGHPDGGPWFRLLDRERRLLSLLAEHKVLTTDQIATLEFASVRRAQDRLRKLREMGMLFAFRESLYGGGTSQTHHALGYSGARLIAAQRAQKPPAPAAYALSLERLACSPTLGHRLGVNGFFCDLAALHHLANANPVQGLTQWWSEKQCTDMFWTHILRDDQLYPDGYGCWEERGHIVRFFLEYDNGTESLKTVTSKLTNY
;
A
#
# COMPACT_ATOMS: atom_id res chain seq x y z
N MET A 1 17.46 -24.94 61.16
CA MET A 1 17.43 -25.62 59.86
C MET A 1 16.69 -24.74 58.88
N ASN A 2 17.34 -24.47 57.75
CA ASN A 2 16.99 -23.52 56.70
C ASN A 2 16.07 -24.17 55.65
N ILE A 3 15.60 -23.35 54.69
CA ILE A 3 14.87 -23.61 53.42
C ILE A 3 13.34 -23.68 53.57
N ASN A 4 12.50 -22.92 52.85
CA ASN A 4 12.45 -22.72 51.39
C ASN A 4 11.48 -21.55 51.05
N THR A 5 11.95 -20.50 50.37
CA THR A 5 11.78 -20.17 48.92
C THR A 5 10.49 -19.45 48.50
N HIS A 6 10.70 -18.18 48.14
CA HIS A 6 9.84 -17.37 47.28
C HIS A 6 9.60 -18.06 45.93
N THR A 7 8.37 -18.02 45.43
CA THR A 7 8.08 -18.11 44.00
C THR A 7 7.14 -16.99 43.58
N TYR A 8 7.74 -15.92 43.07
CA TYR A 8 7.06 -14.89 42.28
C TYR A 8 6.51 -15.53 41.00
N SER A 9 5.23 -15.35 40.73
CA SER A 9 4.63 -15.63 39.42
C SER A 9 4.79 -14.41 38.51
N PRO A 10 5.48 -14.48 37.36
CA PRO A 10 5.38 -13.45 36.35
C PRO A 10 4.23 -13.79 35.40
N VAL A 11 3.11 -13.09 35.54
CA VAL A 11 2.07 -13.02 34.51
C VAL A 11 2.64 -12.21 33.35
N GLY A 12 3.26 -12.90 32.39
CA GLY A 12 3.60 -12.30 31.11
C GLY A 12 2.34 -11.93 30.32
N PRO A 13 2.32 -10.81 29.57
CA PRO A 13 1.16 -10.43 28.78
C PRO A 13 0.97 -11.44 27.65
N ARG A 14 -0.13 -12.18 27.70
CA ARG A 14 -0.60 -13.02 26.59
C ARG A 14 -0.98 -12.12 25.42
N SER A 15 -0.11 -12.02 24.41
CA SER A 15 -0.48 -11.51 23.09
C SER A 15 -1.45 -12.50 22.46
N GLY A 16 -2.75 -12.29 22.70
CA GLY A 16 -3.81 -13.05 22.09
C GLY A 16 -3.81 -12.81 20.58
N ARG A 17 -3.11 -13.66 19.83
CA ARG A 17 -3.26 -13.76 18.38
C ARG A 17 -4.70 -14.21 18.14
N SER A 18 -5.56 -13.26 17.74
CA SER A 18 -6.94 -13.56 17.34
C SER A 18 -6.89 -14.43 16.10
N VAL A 19 -6.91 -15.74 16.31
CA VAL A 19 -7.24 -16.70 15.26
C VAL A 19 -8.74 -16.52 15.04
N HIS A 20 -9.14 -16.00 13.88
CA HIS A 20 -10.55 -15.98 13.47
C HIS A 20 -11.08 -17.42 13.55
N ARG A 21 -11.74 -17.77 14.66
CA ARG A 21 -12.53 -18.99 14.78
C ARG A 21 -13.77 -18.81 13.90
N GLY A 22 -14.13 -19.88 13.21
CA GLY A 22 -15.02 -19.86 12.04
C GLY A 22 -16.30 -19.02 12.17
N GLY A 23 -16.60 -18.29 11.09
CA GLY A 23 -17.94 -17.77 10.79
C GLY A 23 -18.44 -16.58 11.61
N HIS A 24 -17.99 -16.37 12.85
CA HIS A 24 -18.47 -15.24 13.65
C HIS A 24 -17.94 -13.91 13.09
N PRO A 25 -18.80 -12.91 12.84
CA PRO A 25 -18.33 -11.59 12.43
C PRO A 25 -17.50 -10.99 13.56
N ASP A 26 -16.27 -10.59 13.24
CA ASP A 26 -15.41 -9.80 14.13
C ASP A 26 -15.03 -8.53 13.37
N GLY A 27 -15.93 -7.55 13.47
CA GLY A 27 -15.75 -6.21 12.91
C GLY A 27 -15.31 -5.18 13.95
N GLY A 28 -15.06 -5.59 15.20
CA GLY A 28 -14.65 -4.71 16.29
C GLY A 28 -13.44 -3.82 15.92
N PRO A 29 -12.39 -4.38 15.28
CA PRO A 29 -11.27 -3.60 14.77
C PRO A 29 -11.68 -2.54 13.73
N TRP A 30 -12.73 -2.76 12.93
CA TRP A 30 -13.16 -1.85 11.87
C TRP A 30 -13.73 -0.53 12.41
N PHE A 31 -14.36 -0.56 13.59
CA PHE A 31 -14.92 0.65 14.23
C PHE A 31 -13.86 1.50 14.93
N ARG A 32 -12.65 0.98 15.12
CA ARG A 32 -11.52 1.70 15.74
C ARG A 32 -10.63 2.42 14.71
N LEU A 33 -10.94 2.27 13.42
CA LEU A 33 -10.19 2.88 12.33
C LEU A 33 -10.56 4.35 12.17
N LEU A 34 -9.52 5.19 12.08
CA LEU A 34 -9.64 6.59 11.70
C LEU A 34 -9.85 6.71 10.18
N ASP A 35 -10.41 7.83 9.70
CA ASP A 35 -10.65 8.02 8.26
C ASP A 35 -9.38 7.94 7.41
N ARG A 36 -8.28 8.51 7.92
CA ARG A 36 -6.95 8.41 7.33
C ARG A 36 -6.47 6.96 7.15
N GLU A 37 -6.84 6.09 8.09
CA GLU A 37 -6.46 4.68 8.04
C GLU A 37 -7.31 3.93 7.03
N ARG A 38 -8.60 4.28 6.91
CA ARG A 38 -9.47 3.74 5.84
C ARG A 38 -8.96 4.13 4.46
N ARG A 39 -8.49 5.37 4.28
CA ARG A 39 -7.83 5.82 3.04
C ARG A 39 -6.56 5.04 2.77
N LEU A 40 -5.68 4.88 3.76
CA LEU A 40 -4.48 4.06 3.64
C LEU A 40 -4.79 2.61 3.23
N LEU A 41 -5.79 1.96 3.85
CA LEU A 41 -6.19 0.60 3.47
C LEU A 41 -6.73 0.52 2.04
N SER A 42 -7.43 1.57 1.59
CA SER A 42 -7.91 1.67 0.21
C SER A 42 -6.75 1.84 -0.77
N LEU A 43 -5.79 2.71 -0.46
CA LEU A 43 -4.57 2.88 -1.25
C LEU A 43 -3.79 1.56 -1.36
N LEU A 44 -3.63 0.82 -0.27
CA LEU A 44 -2.94 -0.47 -0.30
C LEU A 44 -3.73 -1.57 -1.03
N ALA A 45 -5.07 -1.49 -1.06
CA ALA A 45 -5.87 -2.41 -1.87
C ALA A 45 -5.58 -2.24 -3.37
N GLU A 46 -5.46 -0.99 -3.83
CA GLU A 46 -5.20 -0.62 -5.22
C GLU A 46 -3.72 -0.77 -5.59
N HIS A 47 -2.83 -0.10 -4.84
CA HIS A 47 -1.40 0.03 -5.16
C HIS A 47 -0.51 -1.10 -4.57
N LYS A 48 -1.12 -2.04 -3.84
CA LYS A 48 -0.54 -3.25 -3.24
C LYS A 48 0.47 -3.05 -2.11
N VAL A 49 1.41 -2.13 -2.28
CA VAL A 49 2.54 -1.97 -1.35
C VAL A 49 3.01 -0.52 -1.29
N LEU A 50 3.29 -0.03 -0.08
CA LEU A 50 3.91 1.29 0.14
C LEU A 50 5.01 1.18 1.20
N THR A 51 6.03 2.02 1.11
CA THR A 51 7.02 2.16 2.18
C THR A 51 6.48 2.96 3.36
N THR A 52 7.18 2.90 4.50
CA THR A 52 6.81 3.71 5.67
C THR A 52 6.90 5.20 5.37
N ASP A 53 7.89 5.62 4.60
CA ASP A 53 8.07 7.02 4.23
C ASP A 53 7.01 7.49 3.24
N GLN A 54 6.67 6.68 2.23
CA GLN A 54 5.56 6.97 1.31
C GLN A 54 4.24 7.15 2.06
N ILE A 55 3.93 6.26 3.01
CA ILE A 55 2.73 6.38 3.85
C ILE A 55 2.80 7.64 4.72
N ALA A 56 3.96 7.93 5.31
CA ALA A 56 4.14 9.10 6.13
C ALA A 56 3.90 10.38 5.32
N THR A 57 4.46 10.48 4.12
CA THR A 57 4.29 11.58 3.17
C THR A 57 2.82 11.81 2.81
N LEU A 58 2.07 10.74 2.51
CA LEU A 58 0.66 10.84 2.11
C LEU A 58 -0.27 11.19 3.27
N GLU A 59 -0.09 10.54 4.41
CA GLU A 59 -1.12 10.50 5.43
C GLU A 59 -0.61 10.99 6.78
N PHE A 60 0.62 11.46 7.00
CA PHE A 60 1.08 11.81 8.35
C PHE A 60 1.94 13.07 8.41
N ALA A 61 1.75 13.85 9.48
CA ALA A 61 2.59 15.02 9.75
C ALA A 61 4.03 14.65 10.17
N SER A 62 4.29 13.38 10.53
CA SER A 62 5.65 12.90 10.83
C SER A 62 5.76 11.38 10.71
N VAL A 63 6.97 10.92 10.36
CA VAL A 63 7.32 9.50 10.24
C VAL A 63 7.07 8.74 11.55
N ARG A 64 7.42 9.33 12.70
CA ARG A 64 7.20 8.70 14.02
C ARG A 64 5.71 8.39 14.28
N ARG A 65 4.83 9.35 13.98
CA ARG A 65 3.37 9.15 14.12
C ARG A 65 2.86 8.09 13.15
N ALA A 66 3.41 8.05 11.93
CA ALA A 66 3.10 7.01 10.96
C ALA A 66 3.47 5.63 11.51
N GLN A 67 4.70 5.45 11.98
CA GLN A 67 5.19 4.18 12.55
C GLN A 67 4.32 3.69 13.72
N ASP A 68 3.91 4.59 14.63
CA ASP A 68 3.08 4.21 15.77
C ASP A 68 1.67 3.75 15.35
N ARG A 69 1.05 4.41 14.35
CA ARG A 69 -0.23 3.97 13.81
C ARG A 69 -0.11 2.68 12.99
N LEU A 70 0.92 2.57 12.15
CA LEU A 70 1.21 1.37 11.37
C LEU A 70 1.45 0.14 12.25
N ARG A 71 2.10 0.31 13.41
CA ARG A 71 2.22 -0.75 14.43
C ARG A 71 0.86 -1.25 14.90
N LYS A 72 -0.04 -0.34 15.30
CA LYS A 72 -1.40 -0.69 15.75
C LYS A 72 -2.22 -1.37 14.65
N LEU A 73 -2.14 -0.88 13.41
CA LEU A 73 -2.81 -1.50 12.28
C LEU A 73 -2.32 -2.93 12.00
N ARG A 74 -1.02 -3.18 12.16
CA ARG A 74 -0.44 -4.54 12.07
C ARG A 74 -0.91 -5.45 13.20
N GLU A 75 -0.95 -4.96 14.44
CA GLU A 75 -1.47 -5.72 15.59
C GLU A 75 -2.95 -6.13 15.39
N MET A 76 -3.73 -5.31 14.69
CA MET A 76 -5.11 -5.62 14.28
C MET A 76 -5.22 -6.50 13.04
N GLY A 77 -4.09 -6.88 12.41
CA GLY A 77 -4.06 -7.65 11.16
C GLY A 77 -4.54 -6.89 9.91
N MET A 78 -4.68 -5.56 10.01
CA MET A 78 -5.09 -4.71 8.89
C MET A 78 -3.98 -4.54 7.87
N LEU A 79 -2.73 -4.64 8.31
CA LEU A 79 -1.53 -4.53 7.50
C LEU A 79 -0.66 -5.77 7.65
N PHE A 80 -0.02 -6.14 6.56
CA PHE A 80 1.13 -7.04 6.54
C PHE A 80 2.39 -6.20 6.29
N ALA A 81 3.47 -6.49 6.99
CA ALA A 81 4.71 -5.75 6.82
C ALA A 81 5.90 -6.69 6.68
N PHE A 82 6.81 -6.30 5.80
CA PHE A 82 8.01 -7.05 5.47
C PHE A 82 9.13 -6.07 5.10
N ARG A 83 10.37 -6.55 5.12
CA ARG A 83 11.57 -5.77 4.81
C ARG A 83 12.67 -6.72 4.38
N GLU A 84 13.59 -6.22 3.58
CA GLU A 84 14.76 -6.96 3.14
C GLU A 84 15.90 -6.79 4.14
N SER A 85 16.66 -7.86 4.36
CA SER A 85 17.93 -7.79 5.08
C SER A 85 19.02 -7.41 4.08
N LEU A 86 19.80 -6.37 4.40
CA LEU A 86 20.84 -5.87 3.50
C LEU A 86 22.17 -6.58 3.76
N TYR A 87 22.92 -6.83 2.68
CA TYR A 87 24.28 -7.34 2.77
C TYR A 87 25.17 -6.33 3.51
N GLY A 88 25.93 -6.79 4.51
CA GLY A 88 26.71 -5.90 5.39
C GLY A 88 25.95 -5.41 6.63
N GLY A 89 24.69 -5.84 6.82
CA GLY A 89 23.89 -5.55 8.00
C GLY A 89 22.87 -4.44 7.79
N GLY A 90 21.85 -4.41 8.66
CA GLY A 90 20.71 -3.51 8.54
C GLY A 90 19.56 -4.09 7.72
N THR A 91 18.52 -3.28 7.55
CA THR A 91 17.32 -3.65 6.79
C THR A 91 16.87 -2.51 5.91
N SER A 92 16.21 -2.82 4.80
CA SER A 92 15.49 -1.84 4.00
C SER A 92 14.43 -1.11 4.83
N GLN A 93 13.84 -0.06 4.25
CA GLN A 93 12.60 0.49 4.79
C GLN A 93 11.53 -0.61 4.90
N THR A 94 10.65 -0.48 5.89
CA THR A 94 9.53 -1.41 6.02
C THR A 94 8.51 -1.14 4.93
N HIS A 95 8.20 -2.19 4.17
CA HIS A 95 7.14 -2.24 3.18
C HIS A 95 5.86 -2.71 3.86
N HIS A 96 4.74 -2.07 3.54
CA HIS A 96 3.42 -2.41 4.07
C HIS A 96 2.49 -2.78 2.92
N ALA A 97 1.80 -3.89 3.08
CA ALA A 97 0.74 -4.35 2.20
C ALA A 97 -0.56 -4.52 3.00
N LEU A 98 -1.69 -4.63 2.31
CA LEU A 98 -2.98 -4.87 2.95
C LEU A 98 -2.97 -6.25 3.64
N GLY A 99 -3.22 -6.27 4.94
CA GLY A 99 -3.35 -7.51 5.72
C GLY A 99 -4.71 -8.17 5.50
N TYR A 100 -4.86 -9.44 5.91
CA TYR A 100 -6.08 -10.20 5.65
C TYR A 100 -7.34 -9.55 6.26
N SER A 101 -7.26 -9.01 7.48
CA SER A 101 -8.39 -8.31 8.11
C SER A 101 -8.77 -7.04 7.33
N GLY A 102 -7.78 -6.35 6.76
CA GLY A 102 -7.98 -5.19 5.88
C GLY A 102 -8.62 -5.60 4.55
N ALA A 103 -8.15 -6.70 3.94
CA ALA A 103 -8.74 -7.24 2.72
C ALA A 103 -10.21 -7.62 2.89
N ARG A 104 -10.56 -8.20 4.05
CA ARG A 104 -11.97 -8.48 4.39
C ARG A 104 -12.80 -7.21 4.53
N LEU A 105 -12.26 -6.17 5.15
CA LEU A 105 -12.93 -4.87 5.26
C LEU A 105 -13.21 -4.28 3.86
N ILE A 106 -12.18 -4.25 3.00
CA ILE A 106 -12.31 -3.72 1.64
C ILE A 106 -13.33 -4.52 0.83
N ALA A 107 -13.28 -5.86 0.91
CA ALA A 107 -14.25 -6.73 0.26
C ALA A 107 -15.68 -6.45 0.75
N ALA A 108 -15.88 -6.30 2.07
CA ALA A 108 -17.17 -5.97 2.65
C ALA A 108 -17.67 -4.59 2.18
N GLN A 109 -16.82 -3.57 2.13
CA GLN A 109 -17.17 -2.23 1.63
C GLN A 109 -17.58 -2.26 0.15
N ARG A 110 -17.00 -3.16 -0.65
CA ARG A 110 -17.31 -3.33 -2.08
C ARG A 110 -18.43 -4.33 -2.36
N ALA A 111 -19.08 -4.86 -1.32
CA ALA A 111 -20.06 -5.96 -1.43
C ALA A 111 -19.51 -7.19 -2.18
N GLN A 112 -18.23 -7.49 -1.98
CA GLN A 112 -17.51 -8.61 -2.61
C GLN A 112 -17.25 -9.74 -1.60
N LYS A 113 -17.14 -10.96 -2.11
CA LYS A 113 -16.70 -12.11 -1.30
C LYS A 113 -15.22 -11.91 -0.91
N PRO A 114 -14.86 -12.02 0.38
CA PRO A 114 -13.46 -11.92 0.78
C PRO A 114 -12.64 -13.08 0.22
N PRO A 115 -11.34 -12.89 -0.02
CA PRO A 115 -10.45 -13.96 -0.48
C PRO A 115 -10.34 -15.07 0.58
N ALA A 116 -10.01 -16.29 0.15
CA ALA A 116 -9.70 -17.36 1.08
C ALA A 116 -8.41 -17.04 1.87
N PRO A 117 -8.35 -17.29 3.20
CA PRO A 117 -7.20 -16.93 4.02
C PRO A 117 -5.85 -17.45 3.48
N ALA A 118 -5.79 -18.73 3.11
CA ALA A 118 -4.57 -19.36 2.61
C ALA A 118 -4.11 -18.78 1.27
N ALA A 119 -5.06 -18.55 0.35
CA ALA A 119 -4.76 -17.93 -0.95
C ALA A 119 -4.26 -16.49 -0.78
N TYR A 120 -4.85 -15.73 0.16
CA TYR A 120 -4.42 -14.36 0.44
C TYR A 120 -3.02 -14.32 1.08
N ALA A 121 -2.74 -15.22 2.03
CA ALA A 121 -1.41 -15.35 2.62
C ALA A 121 -0.34 -15.63 1.54
N LEU A 122 -0.58 -16.59 0.66
CA LEU A 122 0.31 -16.89 -0.46
C LEU A 122 0.49 -15.69 -1.41
N SER A 123 -0.55 -14.88 -1.61
CA SER A 123 -0.45 -13.66 -2.44
C SER A 123 0.47 -12.61 -1.82
N LEU A 124 0.49 -12.49 -0.49
CA LEU A 124 1.39 -11.58 0.23
C LEU A 124 2.84 -12.08 0.20
N GLU A 125 3.04 -13.40 0.32
CA GLU A 125 4.36 -14.03 0.17
C GLU A 125 4.92 -13.80 -1.24
N ARG A 126 4.10 -14.00 -2.28
CA ARG A 126 4.48 -13.71 -3.67
C ARG A 126 4.80 -12.23 -3.91
N LEU A 127 4.06 -11.32 -3.28
CA LEU A 127 4.35 -9.89 -3.32
C LEU A 127 5.71 -9.59 -2.70
N ALA A 128 6.01 -10.17 -1.54
CA ALA A 128 7.26 -9.96 -0.82
C ALA A 128 8.48 -10.48 -1.58
N CYS A 129 8.33 -11.54 -2.38
CA CYS A 129 9.39 -12.12 -3.22
C CYS A 129 9.30 -11.68 -4.69
N SER A 130 8.50 -10.66 -5.01
CA SER A 130 8.28 -10.25 -6.40
C SER A 130 9.52 -9.58 -7.00
N PRO A 131 9.99 -9.99 -8.20
CA PRO A 131 11.08 -9.31 -8.88
C PRO A 131 10.71 -7.87 -9.30
N THR A 132 9.42 -7.57 -9.45
CA THR A 132 8.89 -6.25 -9.80
C THR A 132 8.57 -5.38 -8.57
N LEU A 133 8.96 -5.80 -7.36
CA LEU A 133 8.65 -5.06 -6.14
C LEU A 133 9.28 -3.65 -6.16
N GLY A 134 10.55 -3.55 -6.54
CA GLY A 134 11.26 -2.26 -6.65
C GLY A 134 10.58 -1.31 -7.64
N HIS A 135 10.23 -1.82 -8.82
CA HIS A 135 9.45 -1.10 -9.83
C HIS A 135 8.15 -0.52 -9.26
N ARG A 136 7.35 -1.38 -8.62
CA ARG A 136 6.06 -0.98 -8.02
C ARG A 136 6.23 0.07 -6.93
N LEU A 137 7.26 -0.06 -6.09
CA LEU A 137 7.59 0.93 -5.07
C LEU A 137 8.02 2.26 -5.68
N GLY A 138 8.75 2.24 -6.79
CA GLY A 138 9.17 3.44 -7.53
C GLY A 138 8.00 4.19 -8.15
N VAL A 139 7.13 3.48 -8.88
CA VAL A 139 5.85 4.00 -9.40
C VAL A 139 5.03 4.65 -8.29
N ASN A 140 4.84 3.92 -7.19
CA ASN A 140 4.08 4.44 -6.06
C ASN A 140 4.77 5.65 -5.41
N GLY A 141 6.10 5.67 -5.35
CA GLY A 141 6.89 6.79 -4.85
C GLY A 141 6.65 8.06 -5.64
N PHE A 142 6.70 7.98 -6.97
CA PHE A 142 6.41 9.12 -7.86
C PHE A 142 5.06 9.76 -7.55
N PHE A 143 3.99 8.97 -7.45
CA PHE A 143 2.66 9.50 -7.15
C PHE A 143 2.53 9.99 -5.71
N CYS A 144 3.22 9.37 -4.75
CA CYS A 144 3.27 9.88 -3.37
C CYS A 144 3.92 11.26 -3.30
N ASP A 145 5.00 11.46 -4.03
CA ASP A 145 5.72 12.73 -4.09
C ASP A 145 4.85 13.81 -4.75
N LEU A 146 4.15 13.49 -5.85
CA LEU A 146 3.16 14.39 -6.43
C LEU A 146 2.04 14.74 -5.45
N ALA A 147 1.43 13.74 -4.81
CA ALA A 147 0.37 13.96 -3.83
C ALA A 147 0.83 14.86 -2.66
N ALA A 148 2.10 14.78 -2.26
CA ALA A 148 2.66 15.61 -1.20
C ALA A 148 2.76 17.10 -1.58
N LEU A 149 2.96 17.42 -2.86
CA LEU A 149 3.02 18.81 -3.34
C LEU A 149 1.70 19.56 -3.09
N HIS A 150 0.55 18.85 -3.09
CA HIS A 150 -0.74 19.44 -2.72
C HIS A 150 -0.74 19.98 -1.28
N HIS A 151 -0.11 19.28 -0.34
CA HIS A 151 -0.09 19.70 1.07
C HIS A 151 0.66 21.01 1.30
N LEU A 152 1.55 21.42 0.39
CA LEU A 152 2.31 22.66 0.45
C LEU A 152 1.54 23.85 -0.15
N ALA A 153 0.59 23.61 -1.05
CA ALA A 153 -0.12 24.63 -1.83
C ALA A 153 -1.40 25.18 -1.14
N ASN A 154 -1.56 24.95 0.17
CA ASN A 154 -2.79 25.15 0.97
C ASN A 154 -3.39 26.57 0.95
N ALA A 155 -4.07 26.92 -0.14
CA ALA A 155 -5.06 27.98 -0.23
C ALA A 155 -6.28 27.60 -1.09
N ASN A 156 -6.23 26.51 -1.88
CA ASN A 156 -7.30 26.15 -2.81
C ASN A 156 -7.46 24.63 -2.95
N PRO A 157 -8.64 24.05 -2.65
CA PRO A 157 -8.85 22.60 -2.54
C PRO A 157 -8.79 21.80 -3.85
N VAL A 158 -8.63 22.47 -5.00
CA VAL A 158 -8.59 21.86 -6.35
C VAL A 158 -7.15 21.82 -6.91
N GLN A 159 -6.14 22.20 -6.14
CA GLN A 159 -4.76 22.23 -6.62
C GLN A 159 -4.02 20.94 -6.25
N GLY A 160 -3.63 20.11 -7.21
CA GLY A 160 -2.78 18.95 -6.97
C GLY A 160 -3.21 17.71 -7.73
N LEU A 161 -2.76 16.55 -7.24
CA LEU A 161 -3.07 15.26 -7.82
C LEU A 161 -4.54 14.89 -7.53
N THR A 162 -5.41 15.01 -8.52
CA THR A 162 -6.85 14.72 -8.39
C THR A 162 -7.21 13.28 -8.76
N GLN A 163 -6.35 12.60 -9.54
CA GLN A 163 -6.50 11.18 -9.86
C GLN A 163 -5.15 10.47 -9.80
N TRP A 164 -5.17 9.26 -9.24
CA TRP A 164 -4.06 8.31 -9.27
C TRP A 164 -4.62 6.92 -9.54
N TRP A 165 -4.34 6.37 -10.72
CA TRP A 165 -4.70 5.02 -11.09
C TRP A 165 -3.45 4.14 -11.10
N SER A 166 -3.58 2.96 -10.48
CA SER A 166 -2.60 1.89 -10.57
C SER A 166 -2.59 1.27 -11.96
N GLU A 167 -1.48 0.61 -12.33
CA GLU A 167 -1.36 -0.29 -13.49
C GLU A 167 -2.59 -1.20 -13.67
N LYS A 168 -3.11 -1.78 -12.58
CA LYS A 168 -4.31 -2.62 -12.60
C LYS A 168 -5.54 -1.83 -13.06
N GLN A 169 -5.76 -0.64 -12.51
CA GLN A 169 -6.90 0.20 -12.89
C GLN A 169 -6.77 0.68 -14.34
N CYS A 170 -5.56 1.04 -14.78
CA CYS A 170 -5.31 1.36 -16.19
C CYS A 170 -5.68 0.18 -17.09
N THR A 171 -5.23 -1.02 -16.75
CA THR A 171 -5.58 -2.24 -17.47
C THR A 171 -7.10 -2.44 -17.50
N ASP A 172 -7.77 -2.44 -16.34
CA ASP A 172 -9.21 -2.69 -16.26
C ASP A 172 -10.03 -1.64 -17.05
N MET A 173 -9.60 -0.37 -17.09
CA MET A 173 -10.34 0.73 -17.72
C MET A 173 -10.10 0.85 -19.23
N PHE A 174 -8.85 0.79 -19.67
CA PHE A 174 -8.49 1.03 -21.07
C PHE A 174 -8.61 -0.24 -21.92
N TRP A 175 -8.47 -1.43 -21.32
CA TRP A 175 -8.60 -2.70 -22.02
C TRP A 175 -10.02 -3.04 -22.44
N THR A 176 -11.02 -2.70 -21.63
CA THR A 176 -12.41 -3.10 -21.92
C THR A 176 -13.14 -2.13 -22.84
N HIS A 177 -12.63 -0.90 -23.05
CA HIS A 177 -13.43 0.15 -23.66
C HIS A 177 -12.83 0.87 -24.88
N ILE A 178 -11.51 0.87 -25.13
CA ILE A 178 -10.94 1.76 -26.15
C ILE A 178 -9.85 1.07 -26.99
N LEU A 179 -10.21 0.89 -28.27
CA LEU A 179 -9.37 0.71 -29.48
C LEU A 179 -8.69 -0.65 -29.74
N ARG A 180 -9.06 -1.19 -30.90
CA ARG A 180 -8.40 -2.26 -31.64
C ARG A 180 -7.17 -1.65 -32.32
N ASP A 181 -5.98 -1.80 -31.73
CA ASP A 181 -4.71 -2.13 -32.41
C ASP A 181 -3.47 -1.68 -31.60
N ASP A 182 -3.54 -0.63 -30.78
CA ASP A 182 -2.41 -0.20 -29.93
C ASP A 182 -2.74 -0.32 -28.45
N GLN A 183 -2.17 -1.36 -27.82
CA GLN A 183 -2.41 -1.70 -26.44
C GLN A 183 -1.49 -0.92 -25.49
N LEU A 184 -2.08 0.02 -24.74
CA LEU A 184 -1.37 0.83 -23.75
C LEU A 184 -1.28 0.10 -22.40
N TYR A 185 -0.07 -0.02 -21.83
CA TYR A 185 0.16 -0.63 -20.52
C TYR A 185 0.97 0.29 -19.58
N PRO A 186 0.43 1.46 -19.25
CA PRO A 186 1.14 2.39 -18.40
C PRO A 186 1.23 1.84 -16.97
N ASP A 187 2.36 2.09 -16.32
CA ASP A 187 2.58 1.76 -14.91
C ASP A 187 1.64 2.52 -13.97
N GLY A 188 1.15 3.67 -14.42
CA GLY A 188 0.09 4.40 -13.76
C GLY A 188 -0.48 5.53 -14.61
N TYR A 189 -1.58 6.10 -14.16
CA TYR A 189 -2.18 7.28 -14.75
C TYR A 189 -2.44 8.33 -13.67
N GLY A 190 -2.18 9.58 -14.01
CA GLY A 190 -2.35 10.72 -13.13
C GLY A 190 -3.14 11.85 -13.76
N CYS A 191 -3.87 12.58 -12.91
CA CYS A 191 -4.47 13.87 -13.26
C CYS A 191 -4.00 14.90 -12.25
N TRP A 192 -3.34 15.95 -12.72
CA TRP A 192 -2.88 17.08 -11.93
C TRP A 192 -3.67 18.32 -12.29
N GLU A 193 -4.19 19.03 -11.30
CA GLU A 193 -4.94 20.27 -11.49
C GLU A 193 -4.23 21.42 -10.80
N GLU A 194 -4.00 22.52 -11.51
CA GLU A 194 -3.42 23.73 -10.92
C GLU A 194 -3.98 24.98 -11.60
N ARG A 195 -4.52 25.91 -10.81
CA ARG A 195 -5.03 27.21 -11.28
C ARG A 195 -5.99 27.09 -12.48
N GLY A 196 -6.85 26.07 -12.47
CA GLY A 196 -7.83 25.80 -13.52
C GLY A 196 -7.29 25.07 -14.75
N HIS A 197 -5.99 24.74 -14.78
CA HIS A 197 -5.40 23.88 -15.79
C HIS A 197 -5.39 22.44 -15.32
N ILE A 198 -5.64 21.51 -16.25
CA ILE A 198 -5.67 20.08 -16.00
C ILE A 198 -4.63 19.41 -16.89
N VAL A 199 -3.68 18.69 -16.27
CA VAL A 199 -2.69 17.86 -16.96
C VAL A 199 -3.01 16.40 -16.66
N ARG A 200 -3.30 15.63 -17.70
CA ARG A 200 -3.49 14.18 -17.63
C ARG A 200 -2.27 13.51 -18.24
N PHE A 201 -1.75 12.47 -17.59
CA PHE A 201 -0.55 11.80 -18.04
C PHE A 201 -0.57 10.32 -17.72
N PHE A 202 0.11 9.55 -18.57
CA PHE A 202 0.50 8.18 -18.30
C PHE A 202 1.94 8.16 -17.78
N LEU A 203 2.22 7.25 -16.84
CA LEU A 203 3.56 7.04 -16.30
C LEU A 203 4.11 5.72 -16.83
N GLU A 204 5.34 5.78 -17.31
CA GLU A 204 6.24 4.63 -17.52
C GLU A 204 7.43 4.85 -16.59
N TYR A 205 7.70 3.88 -15.71
CA TYR A 205 8.74 3.97 -14.70
C TYR A 205 9.84 2.96 -15.04
N ASP A 206 11.06 3.42 -15.29
CA ASP A 206 12.20 2.53 -15.51
C ASP A 206 13.12 2.56 -14.29
N ASN A 207 13.45 1.37 -13.77
CA ASN A 207 14.47 1.20 -12.73
C ASN A 207 15.90 1.38 -13.28
N GLY A 208 16.06 1.72 -14.56
CA GLY A 208 17.34 1.86 -15.26
C GLY A 208 17.92 0.52 -15.70
N THR A 209 17.08 -0.52 -15.85
CA THR A 209 17.50 -1.87 -16.26
C THR A 209 17.39 -2.12 -17.76
N GLU A 210 16.73 -1.22 -18.50
CA GLU A 210 16.63 -1.28 -19.97
C GLU A 210 17.49 -0.18 -20.64
N SER A 211 18.01 -0.46 -21.83
CA SER A 211 18.74 0.55 -22.60
C SER A 211 17.77 1.65 -23.08
N LEU A 212 18.23 2.90 -23.15
CA LEU A 212 17.47 4.06 -23.64
C LEU A 212 16.71 3.79 -24.96
N LYS A 213 17.23 2.90 -25.81
CA LYS A 213 16.66 2.51 -27.10
C LYS A 213 15.34 1.74 -26.97
N THR A 214 15.17 0.94 -25.91
CA THR A 214 13.93 0.23 -25.59
C THR A 214 12.85 1.21 -25.13
N VAL A 215 13.24 2.20 -24.31
CA VAL A 215 12.35 3.28 -23.84
C VAL A 215 11.86 4.14 -25.02
N THR A 216 12.74 4.52 -25.96
CA THR A 216 12.33 5.26 -27.16
C THR A 216 11.41 4.46 -28.07
N SER A 217 11.57 3.13 -28.13
CA SER A 217 10.71 2.26 -28.95
C SER A 217 9.30 2.12 -28.36
N LYS A 218 9.15 2.19 -27.03
CA LYS A 218 7.84 2.22 -26.35
C LYS A 218 7.10 3.53 -26.62
N LEU A 219 7.80 4.66 -26.74
CA LEU A 219 7.20 5.96 -27.07
C LEU A 219 6.56 6.00 -28.47
N THR A 220 6.95 5.13 -29.40
CA THR A 220 6.31 5.02 -30.72
C THR A 220 4.92 4.38 -30.67
N ASN A 221 4.55 3.75 -29.55
CA ASN A 221 3.24 3.11 -29.34
C ASN A 221 2.28 4.00 -28.51
N TYR A 222 2.65 5.25 -28.27
CA TYR A 222 1.87 6.30 -27.60
C TYR A 222 1.49 7.39 -28.61
#